data_AF-A0A7J5EJ44-F1
#
_entry.id   AF-A0A7J5EJ44-F1
#
_cell.length_a   1.000
_cell.length_b   1.000
_cell.length_c   1.000
_cell.angle_alpha   90.00
_cell.angle_beta   90.00
_cell.angle_gamma   90.00
#
_symmetry.space_group_name_H-M   'P 1'
#
loop_
_entity.id
_entity.type
_entity.pdbx_description
1 polymer ?
#
loop_
_entity_poly.entity_id
_entity_poly.type
_entity_poly.pdbx_seq_one_letter_code
_entity_poly.pdbx_strand_id
1 'polypeptide(L)'
;HTSRPYVALNAKVEGAASRLSYIEVTNAQHFDSFIGLPTILPGYDTRFIPLHVYLTRALDAMYDTLSTGKPLPASQVVRTVPRGGTAGSAPAITAANANVVIAEGETWRLAPQTTPCAAAPAPPG
;
A
#
# COMPACT_ATOMS: atom_id res chain seq x y z
N HIS A 1 -0.08 3.68 13.17
CA HIS A 1 0.18 2.33 13.70
C HIS A 1 0.74 1.45 12.60
N THR A 2 1.57 0.45 12.91
CA THR A 2 2.05 -0.52 11.89
C THR A 2 1.95 -1.94 12.43
N SER A 3 1.71 -2.91 11.56
CA SER A 3 1.65 -4.33 11.92
C SER A 3 2.99 -5.05 11.83
N ARG A 4 4.09 -4.34 11.53
CA ARG A 4 5.42 -4.94 11.32
C ARG A 4 5.90 -5.84 12.47
N PRO A 5 5.73 -5.48 13.77
CA PRO A 5 6.14 -6.37 14.87
C PRO A 5 5.40 -7.70 14.85
N TYR A 6 4.10 -7.69 14.52
CA TYR A 6 3.31 -8.91 14.40
C TYR A 6 3.77 -9.77 13.22
N VAL A 7 4.05 -9.15 12.07
CA VAL A 7 4.57 -9.85 10.88
C VAL A 7 5.90 -10.52 11.20
N ALA A 8 6.80 -9.83 11.89
CA ALA A 8 8.08 -10.38 12.32
C ALA A 8 7.91 -11.55 13.30
N LEU A 9 6.99 -11.42 14.27
CA LEU A 9 6.71 -12.50 15.22
C LEU A 9 6.11 -13.72 14.53
N ASN A 10 5.12 -13.53 13.64
CA ASN A 10 4.51 -14.61 12.88
C ASN A 10 5.55 -15.34 12.00
N ALA A 11 6.43 -14.60 11.32
CA ALA A 11 7.52 -15.19 10.54
C ALA A 11 8.47 -16.03 11.41
N LYS A 12 8.75 -15.60 12.65
CA LYS A 12 9.58 -16.37 13.60
C LYS A 12 8.91 -17.66 14.07
N VAL A 13 7.59 -17.63 14.30
CA VAL A 13 6.83 -18.76 14.85
C VAL A 13 6.47 -19.78 13.77
N GLU A 14 5.97 -19.32 12.63
CA GLU A 14 5.43 -20.19 11.57
C GLU A 14 6.42 -20.45 10.44
N GLY A 15 7.42 -19.58 10.26
CA GLY A 15 8.44 -19.72 9.21
C GLY A 15 7.81 -19.90 7.83
N ALA A 16 8.30 -20.90 7.08
CA ALA A 16 7.81 -21.22 5.75
C ALA A 16 6.37 -21.78 5.72
N ALA A 17 5.80 -22.18 6.87
CA ALA A 17 4.42 -22.64 6.96
C ALA A 17 3.42 -21.48 7.15
N SER A 18 3.91 -20.24 7.27
CA SER A 18 3.05 -19.06 7.45
C SER A 18 2.09 -18.89 6.28
N ARG A 19 0.83 -18.65 6.61
CA ARG A 19 -0.21 -18.27 5.64
C ARG A 19 -0.47 -16.76 5.64
N LEU A 20 0.38 -15.98 6.31
CA LEU A 20 0.24 -14.53 6.44
C LEU A 20 0.70 -13.83 5.14
N SER A 21 -0.20 -13.04 4.56
CA SER A 21 0.14 -12.01 3.58
C SER A 21 0.05 -10.63 4.23
N TYR A 22 1.10 -9.81 4.04
CA TYR A 22 1.20 -8.47 4.62
C TYR A 22 1.41 -7.40 3.54
N ILE A 23 0.46 -6.48 3.41
CA ILE A 23 0.53 -5.35 2.50
C ILE A 23 0.68 -4.06 3.33
N GLU A 24 1.83 -3.39 3.20
CA GLU A 24 2.06 -2.09 3.80
C GLU A 24 1.85 -0.99 2.76
N VAL A 25 1.00 -0.01 3.04
CA VAL A 25 0.74 1.11 2.12
C VAL A 25 1.36 2.37 2.69
N THR A 26 2.29 2.99 1.97
CA THR A 26 2.88 4.27 2.40
C THR A 26 1.88 5.40 2.17
N ASN A 27 2.06 6.52 2.90
CA ASN A 27 1.22 7.72 2.76
C ASN A 27 -0.29 7.42 2.85
N ALA A 28 -0.70 6.47 3.69
CA ALA A 28 -2.11 6.12 3.90
C ALA A 28 -2.40 6.02 5.40
N GLN A 29 -3.67 6.20 5.79
CA GLN A 29 -4.12 6.13 7.16
C GLN A 29 -5.56 5.58 7.25
N HIS A 30 -6.07 5.27 8.45
CA HIS A 30 -7.40 4.66 8.62
C HIS A 30 -8.58 5.66 8.74
N PHE A 31 -8.26 6.93 8.84
CA PHE A 31 -9.15 8.09 8.96
C PHE A 31 -9.46 8.73 7.59
N ASP A 32 -9.87 7.90 6.64
CA ASP A 32 -10.02 8.27 5.22
C ASP A 32 -11.07 9.34 4.97
N SER A 33 -12.15 9.36 5.75
CA SER A 33 -13.23 10.36 5.60
C SER A 33 -12.71 11.79 5.73
N PHE A 34 -11.60 12.01 6.44
CA PHE A 34 -11.00 13.32 6.63
C PHE A 34 -10.08 13.76 5.48
N ILE A 35 -9.64 12.83 4.63
CA ILE A 35 -8.90 13.16 3.40
C ILE A 35 -9.79 13.95 2.43
N GLY A 36 -11.11 13.71 2.47
CA GLY A 36 -12.13 14.44 1.71
C GLY A 36 -12.70 15.68 2.40
N LEU A 37 -12.21 16.05 3.60
CA LEU A 37 -12.69 17.21 4.38
C LEU A 37 -11.59 18.27 4.52
N PRO A 38 -11.16 18.91 3.41
CA PRO A 38 -10.03 19.84 3.39
C PRO A 38 -10.20 21.06 4.29
N THR A 39 -11.44 21.46 4.58
CA THR A 39 -11.77 22.59 5.46
C THR A 39 -11.58 22.27 6.94
N ILE A 40 -11.63 20.98 7.32
CA ILE A 40 -11.50 20.53 8.72
C ILE A 40 -10.05 20.15 9.03
N LEU A 41 -9.38 19.44 8.13
CA LEU A 41 -7.98 19.01 8.29
C LEU A 41 -7.17 19.32 7.03
N PRO A 42 -6.82 20.61 6.78
CA PRO A 42 -6.01 20.99 5.64
C PRO A 42 -4.68 20.22 5.64
N GLY A 43 -4.29 19.73 4.46
CA GLY A 43 -3.06 18.98 4.24
C GLY A 43 -3.20 17.47 4.44
N TYR A 44 -4.34 16.96 4.92
CA TYR A 44 -4.62 15.52 4.79
C TYR A 44 -4.80 15.15 3.32
N ASP A 45 -5.45 16.04 2.57
CA ASP A 45 -5.67 15.94 1.15
C ASP A 45 -4.37 15.87 0.35
N THR A 46 -3.33 16.60 0.75
CA THR A 46 -2.03 16.63 0.03
C THR A 46 -1.10 15.47 0.40
N ARG A 47 -1.16 14.97 1.65
CA ARG A 47 -0.22 14.00 2.22
C ARG A 47 -0.68 12.55 2.14
N PHE A 48 -1.98 12.29 2.17
CA PHE A 48 -2.49 10.92 2.34
C PHE A 48 -3.36 10.45 1.17
N ILE A 49 -3.31 9.14 0.96
CA ILE A 49 -4.13 8.35 0.03
C ILE A 49 -5.12 7.51 0.85
N PRO A 50 -6.39 7.38 0.40
CA PRO A 50 -7.37 6.57 1.12
C PRO A 50 -6.95 5.11 1.24
N LEU A 51 -6.87 4.59 2.47
CA LEU A 51 -6.49 3.21 2.73
C LEU A 51 -7.62 2.22 2.42
N HIS A 52 -8.88 2.67 2.44
CA HIS A 52 -10.08 1.87 2.23
C HIS A 52 -10.06 1.08 0.94
N VAL A 53 -9.51 1.65 -0.16
CA VAL A 53 -9.39 0.91 -1.43
C VAL A 53 -8.56 -0.35 -1.22
N TYR A 54 -7.40 -0.28 -0.56
CA TYR A 54 -6.55 -1.44 -0.31
C TYR A 54 -7.21 -2.45 0.64
N LEU A 55 -7.99 -1.98 1.62
CA LEU A 55 -8.75 -2.86 2.50
C LEU A 55 -9.76 -3.68 1.70
N THR A 56 -10.60 -3.05 0.87
CA THR A 56 -11.58 -3.77 0.04
C THR A 56 -10.89 -4.80 -0.85
N ARG A 57 -9.76 -4.42 -1.47
CA ARG A 57 -9.00 -5.34 -2.33
C ARG A 57 -8.37 -6.52 -1.58
N ALA A 58 -7.91 -6.31 -0.36
CA ALA A 58 -7.42 -7.39 0.50
C ALA A 58 -8.56 -8.35 0.90
N LEU A 59 -9.77 -7.82 1.14
CA LEU A 59 -10.95 -8.63 1.41
C LEU A 59 -11.38 -9.44 0.18
N ASP A 60 -11.35 -8.85 -1.02
CA ASP A 60 -11.62 -9.56 -2.28
C ASP A 60 -10.62 -10.72 -2.47
N ALA A 61 -9.32 -10.48 -2.25
CA ALA A 61 -8.29 -11.51 -2.37
C ALA A 61 -8.47 -12.64 -1.34
N MET A 62 -8.88 -12.30 -0.12
CA MET A 62 -9.20 -13.30 0.90
C MET A 62 -10.45 -14.09 0.52
N TYR A 63 -11.46 -13.43 -0.03
CA TYR A 63 -12.66 -14.10 -0.53
C TYR A 63 -12.31 -15.08 -1.65
N ASP A 64 -11.52 -14.68 -2.65
CA ASP A 64 -11.02 -15.58 -3.70
C ASP A 64 -10.26 -16.78 -3.11
N THR A 65 -9.42 -16.53 -2.10
CA THR A 65 -8.65 -17.57 -1.42
C THR A 65 -9.57 -18.59 -0.74
N LEU A 66 -10.58 -18.12 -0.02
CA LEU A 66 -11.51 -18.98 0.72
C LEU A 66 -12.51 -19.70 -0.19
N SER A 67 -12.92 -19.07 -1.29
CA SER A 67 -13.93 -19.61 -2.21
C SER A 67 -13.35 -20.54 -3.28
N THR A 68 -12.14 -20.27 -3.75
CA THR A 68 -11.55 -20.98 -4.90
C THR A 68 -10.16 -21.56 -4.64
N GLY A 69 -9.55 -21.28 -3.48
CA GLY A 69 -8.19 -21.71 -3.18
C GLY A 69 -7.11 -20.90 -3.91
N LYS A 70 -7.46 -19.79 -4.57
CA LYS A 70 -6.50 -18.88 -5.19
C LYS A 70 -5.49 -18.38 -4.15
N PRO A 71 -4.17 -18.36 -4.43
CA PRO A 71 -3.19 -17.90 -3.45
C PRO A 71 -3.34 -16.41 -3.15
N LEU A 72 -3.12 -16.04 -1.89
CA LEU A 72 -2.99 -14.64 -1.48
C LEU A 72 -1.79 -13.98 -2.18
N PRO A 73 -1.83 -12.65 -2.43
CA PRO A 73 -0.67 -11.93 -2.92
C PRO A 73 0.51 -12.04 -1.95
N ALA A 74 1.73 -11.98 -2.47
CA ALA A 74 2.93 -11.94 -1.64
C ALA A 74 2.95 -10.66 -0.78
N SER A 75 3.57 -10.75 0.39
CA SER A 75 3.79 -9.60 1.26
C SER A 75 4.63 -8.53 0.54
N GLN A 76 4.23 -7.27 0.62
CA GLN A 76 4.89 -6.18 -0.11
C GLN A 76 4.60 -4.80 0.49
N VAL A 77 5.43 -3.83 0.09
CA VAL A 77 5.22 -2.41 0.39
C VAL A 77 4.71 -1.71 -0.87
N VAL A 78 3.47 -1.24 -0.83
CA VAL A 78 2.88 -0.34 -1.82
C VAL A 78 3.39 1.07 -1.55
N ARG A 79 4.29 1.56 -2.41
CA ARG A 79 4.73 2.95 -2.36
C ARG A 79 3.78 3.80 -3.21
N THR A 80 2.94 4.56 -2.53
CA THR A 80 2.01 5.52 -3.14
C THR A 80 2.69 6.87 -3.37
N VAL A 81 2.10 7.70 -4.22
CA VAL A 81 2.56 9.06 -4.50
C VAL A 81 1.55 10.05 -3.89
N PRO A 82 1.97 10.88 -2.90
CA PRO A 82 1.13 11.95 -2.37
C PRO A 82 0.62 12.87 -3.48
N ARG A 83 -0.58 13.45 -3.29
CA ARG A 83 -1.16 14.35 -4.30
C ARG A 83 -0.40 15.67 -4.42
N GLY A 84 0.28 16.09 -3.35
CA GLY A 84 0.97 17.38 -3.30
C GLY A 84 0.02 18.56 -3.45
N GLY A 85 0.54 19.71 -3.88
CA GLY A 85 -0.23 20.95 -4.03
C GLY A 85 -0.49 21.69 -2.71
N THR A 86 -1.48 22.58 -2.72
CA THR A 86 -1.83 23.43 -1.57
C THR A 86 -2.75 22.67 -0.60
N ALA A 87 -2.43 22.73 0.69
CA ALA A 87 -3.25 22.14 1.74
C ALA A 87 -4.68 22.70 1.70
N GLY A 88 -5.67 21.80 1.62
CA GLY A 88 -7.08 22.18 1.49
C GLY A 88 -7.54 22.39 0.04
N SER A 89 -6.66 22.22 -0.94
CA SER A 89 -6.94 22.36 -2.38
C SER A 89 -6.05 21.42 -3.21
N ALA A 90 -5.77 20.22 -2.70
CA ALA A 90 -5.02 19.21 -3.43
C ALA A 90 -5.73 18.83 -4.76
N PRO A 91 -4.98 18.49 -5.82
CA PRO A 91 -5.57 17.93 -7.04
C PRO A 91 -6.43 16.69 -6.76
N ALA A 92 -7.30 16.32 -7.70
CA ALA A 92 -8.04 15.07 -7.63
C ALA A 92 -7.09 13.86 -7.54
N ILE A 93 -7.49 12.84 -6.78
CA ILE A 93 -6.71 11.60 -6.71
C ILE A 93 -6.80 10.85 -8.03
N THR A 94 -5.67 10.29 -8.48
CA THR A 94 -5.58 9.47 -9.69
C THR A 94 -5.05 8.08 -9.37
N ALA A 95 -5.20 7.14 -10.32
CA ALA A 95 -4.62 5.80 -10.19
C ALA A 95 -3.08 5.85 -10.00
N ALA A 96 -2.40 6.84 -10.59
CA ALA A 96 -0.96 7.05 -10.41
C ALA A 96 -0.59 7.37 -8.95
N ASN A 97 -1.47 8.05 -8.21
CA ASN A 97 -1.24 8.33 -6.80
C ASN A 97 -1.35 7.05 -5.95
N ALA A 98 -2.35 6.22 -6.23
CA ALA A 98 -2.59 4.99 -5.49
C ALA A 98 -1.63 3.86 -5.89
N ASN A 99 -0.98 3.95 -7.04
CA ASN A 99 -0.15 2.85 -7.55
C ASN A 99 -0.93 1.50 -7.61
N VAL A 100 -2.24 1.60 -7.85
CA VAL A 100 -3.15 0.47 -8.02
C VAL A 100 -3.35 0.31 -9.53
N VAL A 101 -2.86 -0.79 -10.09
CA VAL A 101 -3.20 -1.18 -11.47
C VAL A 101 -4.59 -1.81 -11.43
N ILE A 102 -5.57 -1.21 -12.11
CA ILE A 102 -6.87 -1.82 -12.35
C ILE A 102 -6.68 -2.76 -13.56
N ALA A 103 -6.32 -4.02 -13.30
CA ALA A 103 -6.41 -5.06 -14.32
C ALA A 103 -7.36 -6.14 -13.78
N GLU A 104 -8.55 -6.22 -14.37
CA GLU A 104 -9.46 -7.32 -14.12
C GLU A 104 -8.82 -8.62 -14.60
N GLY A 105 -8.74 -9.62 -13.72
CA GLY A 105 -8.32 -10.97 -14.08
C GLY A 105 -6.82 -11.27 -13.99
N GLU A 106 -5.94 -10.29 -13.76
CA GLU A 106 -4.51 -10.54 -13.53
C GLU A 106 -4.14 -10.41 -12.05
N THR A 107 -3.23 -11.28 -11.61
CA THR A 107 -2.58 -11.22 -10.29
C THR A 107 -2.29 -9.78 -9.90
N TRP A 108 -2.62 -9.38 -8.68
CA TRP A 108 -2.24 -8.10 -8.04
C TRP A 108 -0.76 -7.75 -8.27
N ARG A 109 -0.43 -7.17 -9.42
CA ARG A 109 0.86 -6.54 -9.67
C ARG A 109 0.65 -5.07 -9.40
N LEU A 110 1.06 -4.65 -8.21
CA LEU A 110 1.45 -3.26 -8.01
C LEU A 110 2.48 -2.93 -9.08
N ALA A 111 2.43 -1.73 -9.67
CA ALA A 111 3.39 -1.39 -10.71
C ALA A 111 4.82 -1.65 -10.19
N PRO A 112 5.69 -2.29 -11.00
CA PRO A 112 7.07 -2.54 -10.57
C PRO A 112 7.70 -1.21 -10.19
N GLN A 113 8.12 -1.09 -8.93
CA GLN A 113 8.87 0.07 -8.46
C GLN A 113 10.29 -0.04 -8.99
N THR A 114 10.52 0.42 -10.22
CA THR A 114 11.87 0.59 -10.75
C THR A 114 12.50 1.84 -10.16
N THR A 115 12.80 1.81 -8.87
CA THR A 115 13.83 2.70 -8.32
C THR A 115 15.15 1.94 -8.43
N PRO A 116 16.05 2.28 -9.39
CA PRO A 116 17.37 1.66 -9.39
C PRO A 116 18.05 1.98 -8.06
N CYS A 117 18.55 0.95 -7.41
CA CYS A 117 19.40 1.09 -6.24
C CYS A 117 20.62 1.91 -6.68
N ALA A 118 20.72 3.16 -6.24
CA ALA A 118 21.94 3.94 -6.46
C ALA A 118 23.07 3.18 -5.78
N ALA A 119 23.98 2.61 -6.59
CA ALA A 119 25.16 1.95 -6.08
C ALA A 119 25.96 2.95 -5.24
N ALA A 120 26.26 2.59 -3.99
CA ALA A 120 27.15 3.37 -3.15
C ALA A 120 28.52 3.48 -3.85
N PRO A 121 29.17 4.67 -3.84
CA PRO A 121 30.50 4.82 -4.41
C PRO A 121 31.50 3.97 -3.61
N ALA A 122 32.40 3.30 -4.33
CA ALA A 122 33.47 2.51 -3.74
C ALA A 122 34.45 3.41 -2.93
N PRO A 123 35.01 2.91 -1.81
CA PRO A 123 36.01 3.67 -1.05
C PRO A 123 37.30 3.85 -1.86
N PRO A 124 38.05 4.97 -1.66
CA PRO A 124 39.34 5.16 -2.30
C PRO A 124 40.37 4.15 -1.78
N GLY A 125 41.19 3.64 -2.69
CA GLY A 125 42.31 2.74 -2.42
C GLY A 125 43.57 3.45 -1.95
#